data_AF-A0A971FWM0-F1
#
_entry.id   AF-A0A971FWM0-F1
#
_cell.length_a   1.000
_cell.length_b   1.000
_cell.length_c   1.000
_cell.angle_alpha   90.00
_cell.angle_beta   90.00
_cell.angle_gamma   90.00
#
_symmetry.space_group_name_H-M   'P 1'
#
loop_
_entity.id
_entity.type
_entity.pdbx_description
1 polymer ?
#
loop_
_entity_poly.entity_id
_entity_poly.type
_entity_poly.pdbx_seq_one_letter_code
_entity_poly.pdbx_strand_id
1 'polypeptide(L)'
;MTPPTNDHSAASITGRAFDVRRKGFDPDEVRAYLGQLAEVVQRLTAERDEARAQVRDLRAEAEARPAIDEDQLTAALGEETARVLTSARRAAVEMKERAEESVAQMLREAAEAAGATRRDAEAAAARKVEEAERVRAEVDEERARVEAELAEETTRVRAELEAEATAAREAIETDRTAAAEAAREAAEAADAAAAAVRAEADEVLATRTAEAEEAAAAIRAAAEAAAVEIRQAADDDAAGSRATGESEREALQEEGKAMVAEAQRVRERMLADLSRRRKAARVQLEQLQAARDRLLESYDAVQRTLDEATSGLRRALPDARAAADSARIRVEAEPDTTVDELEAQIAAARDAGLPLVAADGDATGAAAA
;
A
#
# COMPACT_ATOMS: atom_id res chain seq x y z
N MET A 1 -6.41 46.58 -48.48
CA MET A 1 -6.04 46.09 -49.82
C MET A 1 -5.61 44.65 -49.66
N THR A 2 -6.51 43.72 -49.91
CA THR A 2 -6.21 42.27 -49.87
C THR A 2 -5.41 41.94 -51.13
N PRO A 3 -4.24 41.28 -51.04
CA PRO A 3 -3.50 40.89 -52.24
C PRO A 3 -4.35 39.90 -53.06
N PRO A 4 -4.20 39.85 -54.39
CA PRO A 4 -4.86 38.84 -55.18
C PRO A 4 -4.40 37.47 -54.66
N THR A 5 -5.32 36.71 -54.09
CA THR A 5 -5.09 35.31 -53.75
C THR A 5 -4.90 34.57 -55.05
N ASN A 6 -3.65 34.35 -55.43
CA ASN A 6 -3.33 33.39 -56.47
C ASN A 6 -3.85 32.03 -55.98
N ASP A 7 -4.84 31.50 -56.69
CA ASP A 7 -5.31 30.15 -56.47
C ASP A 7 -4.19 29.19 -56.93
N HIS A 8 -3.52 28.57 -55.96
CA HIS A 8 -2.48 27.57 -56.18
C HIS A 8 -3.05 26.15 -56.04
N SER A 9 -4.36 25.96 -56.22
CA SER A 9 -4.95 24.63 -56.25
C SER A 9 -4.35 23.78 -57.37
N ALA A 10 -4.33 22.45 -57.17
CA ALA A 10 -3.88 21.51 -58.19
C ALA A 10 -4.60 21.71 -59.53
N ALA A 11 -5.90 22.05 -59.50
CA ALA A 11 -6.69 22.35 -60.69
C ALA A 11 -6.23 23.65 -61.40
N SER A 12 -5.91 24.71 -60.64
CA SER A 12 -5.38 25.97 -61.18
C SER A 12 -3.98 25.79 -61.78
N ILE A 13 -3.13 24.96 -61.16
CA ILE A 13 -1.76 24.67 -61.64
C ILE A 13 -1.80 23.92 -62.97
N THR A 14 -2.61 22.87 -63.10
CA THR A 14 -2.74 22.09 -64.35
C THR A 14 -3.44 22.87 -65.46
N GLY A 15 -4.40 23.74 -65.12
CA GLY A 15 -5.17 24.54 -66.08
C GLY A 15 -4.51 25.85 -66.52
N ARG A 16 -3.29 26.16 -66.07
CA ARG A 16 -2.65 27.45 -66.34
C ARG A 16 -2.18 27.56 -67.80
N ALA A 17 -2.68 28.59 -68.50
CA ALA A 17 -2.24 28.93 -69.85
C ALA A 17 -1.05 29.92 -69.82
N PHE A 18 -0.14 29.78 -70.79
CA PHE A 18 1.01 30.67 -70.99
C PHE A 18 1.05 31.13 -72.46
N ASP A 19 1.46 32.38 -72.69
CA ASP A 19 1.62 32.92 -74.05
C ASP A 19 2.81 32.27 -74.77
N VAL A 20 2.61 31.83 -76.01
CA VAL A 20 3.67 31.22 -76.82
C VAL A 20 4.54 32.31 -77.47
N ARG A 21 5.86 32.19 -77.37
CA ARG A 21 6.85 33.11 -77.97
C ARG A 21 7.82 32.32 -78.87
N ARG A 22 8.41 32.97 -79.89
CA ARG A 22 9.29 32.34 -80.90
C ARG A 22 10.50 31.57 -80.33
N LYS A 23 10.92 31.85 -79.08
CA LYS A 23 11.96 31.11 -78.35
C LYS A 23 11.50 30.93 -76.90
N GLY A 24 11.28 29.69 -76.46
CA GLY A 24 10.71 29.34 -75.14
C GLY A 24 10.83 27.85 -74.82
N PHE A 25 10.38 27.45 -73.63
CA PHE A 25 10.35 26.04 -73.19
C PHE A 25 9.34 25.22 -73.97
N ASP A 26 9.58 23.91 -74.10
CA ASP A 26 8.65 22.98 -74.73
C ASP A 26 7.33 22.94 -73.94
N PRO A 27 6.18 23.28 -74.55
CA PRO A 27 4.89 23.28 -73.89
C PRO A 27 4.50 21.92 -73.28
N ASP A 28 4.94 20.80 -73.85
CA ASP A 28 4.59 19.47 -73.36
C ASP A 28 5.41 19.10 -72.11
N GLU A 29 6.69 19.47 -72.06
CA GLU A 29 7.53 19.32 -70.86
C GLU A 29 7.03 20.20 -69.71
N VAL A 30 6.62 21.45 -70.00
CA VAL A 30 6.04 22.35 -69.00
C VAL A 30 4.73 21.78 -68.46
N ARG A 31 3.87 21.22 -69.32
CA ARG A 31 2.60 20.60 -68.88
C ARG A 31 2.85 19.36 -68.01
N ALA A 32 3.84 18.54 -68.36
CA ALA A 32 4.23 17.37 -67.56
C ALA A 32 4.74 17.77 -66.17
N TYR A 33 5.61 18.79 -66.09
CA TYR A 33 6.13 19.32 -64.83
C TYR A 33 5.04 19.96 -63.96
N LEU A 34 4.12 20.72 -64.56
CA LEU A 34 2.97 21.30 -63.84
C LEU A 34 2.02 20.22 -63.32
N GLY A 35 1.87 19.09 -64.04
CA GLY A 35 1.13 17.93 -63.55
C GLY A 35 1.76 17.33 -62.27
N GLN A 36 3.08 17.12 -62.28
CA GLN A 36 3.81 16.64 -61.09
C GLN A 36 3.71 17.64 -59.93
N LEU A 37 3.80 18.94 -60.20
CA LEU A 37 3.63 19.98 -59.20
C LEU A 37 2.22 20.00 -58.61
N ALA A 38 1.20 19.82 -59.45
CA ALA A 38 -0.20 19.74 -59.02
C ALA A 38 -0.45 18.53 -58.11
N GLU A 39 0.15 17.36 -58.42
CA GLU A 39 0.09 16.17 -57.54
C GLU A 39 0.74 16.42 -56.17
N VAL A 40 1.93 17.04 -56.15
CA VAL A 40 2.61 17.38 -54.89
C VAL A 40 1.77 18.36 -54.06
N VAL A 41 1.21 19.39 -54.69
CA VAL A 41 0.35 20.37 -54.01
C VAL A 41 -0.94 19.71 -53.52
N GLN A 42 -1.54 18.80 -54.28
CA GLN A 42 -2.72 18.05 -53.87
C GLN A 42 -2.43 17.19 -52.63
N ARG A 43 -1.33 16.44 -52.64
CA ARG A 43 -0.90 15.61 -51.50
C ARG A 43 -0.67 16.45 -50.24
N LEU A 44 0.11 17.53 -50.34
CA LEU A 44 0.38 18.40 -49.20
C LEU A 44 -0.87 19.10 -48.67
N THR A 45 -1.82 19.43 -49.55
CA THR A 45 -3.11 20.01 -49.16
C THR A 45 -3.95 19.00 -48.39
N ALA A 46 -4.00 17.74 -48.85
CA ALA A 46 -4.70 16.66 -48.17
C ALA A 46 -4.10 16.36 -46.78
N GLU A 47 -2.78 16.21 -46.69
CA GLU A 47 -2.06 15.99 -45.42
C GLU A 47 -2.29 17.14 -44.43
N ARG A 48 -2.28 18.39 -44.90
CA ARG A 48 -2.60 19.57 -44.08
C ARG A 48 -4.02 19.52 -43.53
N ASP A 49 -4.99 19.16 -44.37
CA ASP A 49 -6.40 19.15 -43.98
C ASP A 49 -6.70 18.00 -43.02
N GLU A 50 -6.06 16.84 -43.20
CA GLU A 50 -6.09 15.73 -42.25
C GLU A 50 -5.48 16.11 -40.90
N ALA A 51 -4.28 16.69 -40.88
CA ALA A 51 -3.64 17.14 -39.65
C ALA A 51 -4.49 18.19 -38.91
N ARG A 52 -5.16 19.08 -39.64
CA ARG A 52 -6.11 20.06 -39.07
C ARG A 52 -7.36 19.41 -38.50
N ALA A 53 -7.87 18.35 -39.13
CA ALA A 53 -8.98 17.57 -38.60
C ALA A 53 -8.57 16.86 -37.30
N GLN A 54 -7.42 16.19 -37.28
CA GLN A 54 -6.89 15.52 -36.07
C GLN A 54 -6.69 16.49 -34.91
N VAL A 55 -6.14 17.69 -35.16
CA VAL A 55 -6.00 18.73 -34.12
C VAL A 55 -7.36 19.18 -33.58
N ARG A 56 -8.39 19.27 -34.44
CA ARG A 56 -9.74 19.65 -34.02
C ARG A 56 -10.37 18.56 -33.15
N ASP A 57 -10.23 17.31 -33.54
CA ASP A 57 -10.81 16.17 -32.82
C ASP A 57 -10.15 15.99 -31.46
N LEU A 58 -8.81 16.02 -31.41
CA LEU A 58 -8.05 15.97 -30.14
C LEU A 58 -8.40 17.13 -29.20
N ARG A 59 -8.66 18.31 -29.76
CA ARG A 59 -9.09 19.47 -28.96
C ARG A 59 -10.51 19.30 -28.43
N ALA A 60 -11.43 18.80 -29.24
CA ALA A 60 -12.80 18.50 -28.82
C ALA A 60 -12.82 17.41 -27.73
N GLU A 61 -11.98 16.37 -27.85
CA GLU A 61 -11.81 15.35 -26.82
C GLU A 61 -11.22 15.90 -25.52
N ALA A 62 -10.27 16.84 -25.61
CA ALA A 62 -9.70 17.50 -24.44
C ALA A 62 -10.70 18.43 -23.74
N GLU A 63 -11.50 19.17 -24.51
CA GLU A 63 -12.55 20.07 -24.00
C GLU A 63 -13.77 19.31 -23.45
N ALA A 64 -14.04 18.09 -23.95
CA ALA A 64 -15.11 17.22 -23.44
C ALA A 64 -14.77 16.51 -22.12
N ARG A 65 -13.50 16.52 -21.69
CA ARG A 65 -13.13 16.01 -20.37
C ARG A 65 -13.58 17.01 -19.30
N PRO A 66 -14.44 16.61 -18.35
CA PRO A 66 -14.85 17.50 -17.28
C PRO A 66 -13.61 17.91 -16.46
N ALA A 67 -13.40 19.22 -16.31
CA ALA A 67 -12.37 19.73 -15.43
C ALA A 67 -12.73 19.31 -14.00
N ILE A 68 -11.86 18.51 -13.37
CA ILE A 68 -12.02 18.17 -11.96
C ILE A 68 -11.76 19.45 -11.18
N ASP A 69 -12.82 20.02 -10.63
CA ASP A 69 -12.76 21.24 -9.84
C ASP A 69 -12.12 20.96 -8.46
N GLU A 70 -11.32 21.90 -7.96
CA GLU A 70 -10.64 21.77 -6.68
C GLU A 70 -11.65 21.63 -5.52
N ASP A 71 -12.79 22.31 -5.64
CA ASP A 71 -13.91 22.21 -4.70
C ASP A 71 -14.56 20.82 -4.72
N GLN A 72 -14.69 20.18 -5.90
CA GLN A 72 -15.23 18.83 -6.02
C GLN A 72 -14.27 17.78 -5.44
N LEU A 73 -12.95 17.95 -5.67
CA LEU A 73 -11.94 17.06 -5.11
C LEU A 73 -11.89 17.16 -3.58
N THR A 74 -11.98 18.38 -3.05
CA THR A 74 -12.00 18.65 -1.61
C THR A 74 -13.25 18.09 -0.94
N ALA A 75 -14.42 18.23 -1.59
CA ALA A 75 -15.67 17.65 -1.11
C ALA A 75 -15.62 16.11 -1.10
N ALA A 76 -15.16 15.49 -2.18
CA ALA A 76 -15.02 14.04 -2.28
C ALA A 76 -14.02 13.49 -1.24
N LEU A 77 -12.90 14.19 -1.03
CA LEU A 77 -11.92 13.83 0.00
C LEU A 77 -12.51 13.97 1.40
N GLY A 78 -13.27 15.04 1.67
CA GLY A 78 -13.95 15.25 2.95
C GLY A 78 -14.98 14.15 3.24
N GLU A 79 -15.78 13.78 2.25
CA GLU A 79 -16.77 12.70 2.36
C GLU A 79 -16.08 11.34 2.62
N GLU A 80 -15.00 11.05 1.89
CA GLU A 80 -14.31 9.78 2.05
C GLU A 80 -13.55 9.70 3.39
N THR A 81 -12.98 10.80 3.85
CA THR A 81 -12.36 10.87 5.19
C THR A 81 -13.40 10.67 6.29
N ALA A 82 -14.60 11.24 6.13
CA ALA A 82 -15.72 11.03 7.05
C ALA A 82 -16.22 9.57 7.06
N ARG A 83 -16.29 8.91 5.88
CA ARG A 83 -16.62 7.46 5.80
C ARG A 83 -15.57 6.61 6.49
N VAL A 84 -14.28 6.87 6.24
CA VAL A 84 -13.18 6.12 6.87
C VAL A 84 -13.22 6.28 8.40
N LEU A 85 -13.39 7.50 8.91
CA LEU A 85 -13.50 7.74 10.36
C LEU A 85 -14.74 7.09 10.99
N THR A 86 -15.86 7.03 10.26
CA THR A 86 -17.09 6.39 10.74
C THR A 86 -16.93 4.86 10.75
N SER A 87 -16.32 4.30 9.70
CA SER A 87 -15.99 2.87 9.61
C SER A 87 -15.01 2.45 10.72
N ALA A 88 -13.94 3.22 10.94
CA ALA A 88 -12.98 2.96 12.00
C ALA A 88 -13.62 3.03 13.40
N ARG A 89 -14.50 4.01 13.64
CA ARG A 89 -15.25 4.10 14.91
C ARG A 89 -16.19 2.90 15.11
N ARG A 90 -16.89 2.46 14.07
CA ARG A 90 -17.76 1.28 14.15
C ARG A 90 -16.93 0.02 14.48
N ALA A 91 -15.81 -0.18 13.78
CA ALA A 91 -14.91 -1.29 14.04
C ALA A 91 -14.37 -1.28 15.48
N ALA A 92 -14.05 -0.10 16.03
CA ALA A 92 -13.60 0.03 17.42
C ALA A 92 -14.70 -0.34 18.44
N VAL A 93 -15.96 0.06 18.19
CA VAL A 93 -17.10 -0.33 19.03
C VAL A 93 -17.33 -1.84 18.99
N GLU A 94 -17.34 -2.43 17.79
CA GLU A 94 -17.50 -3.89 17.62
C GLU A 94 -16.35 -4.68 18.29
N MET A 95 -15.12 -4.17 18.24
CA MET A 95 -13.98 -4.78 18.95
C MET A 95 -14.16 -4.70 20.47
N LYS A 96 -14.63 -3.55 20.97
CA LYS A 96 -14.92 -3.36 22.40
C LYS A 96 -16.01 -4.31 22.87
N GLU A 97 -17.13 -4.40 22.15
CA GLU A 97 -18.24 -5.31 22.48
C GLU A 97 -17.80 -6.77 22.48
N ARG A 98 -17.03 -7.20 21.46
CA ARG A 98 -16.46 -8.57 21.42
C ARG A 98 -15.49 -8.84 22.57
N ALA A 99 -14.68 -7.86 22.95
CA ALA A 99 -13.78 -7.99 24.09
C ALA A 99 -14.56 -8.10 25.41
N GLU A 100 -15.59 -7.27 25.61
CA GLU A 100 -16.47 -7.33 26.78
C GLU A 100 -17.22 -8.67 26.86
N GLU A 101 -17.72 -9.17 25.74
CA GLU A 101 -18.41 -10.46 25.67
C GLU A 101 -17.45 -11.63 25.95
N SER A 102 -16.23 -11.59 25.41
CA SER A 102 -15.19 -12.59 25.68
C SER A 102 -14.76 -12.59 27.15
N VAL A 103 -14.59 -11.41 27.76
CA VAL A 103 -14.31 -11.29 29.21
C VAL A 103 -15.47 -11.80 30.03
N ALA A 104 -16.72 -11.46 29.67
CA ALA A 104 -17.90 -11.95 30.36
C ALA A 104 -18.04 -13.47 30.25
N GLN A 105 -17.72 -14.05 29.10
CA GLN A 105 -17.67 -15.51 28.90
C GLN A 105 -16.59 -16.14 29.78
N MET A 106 -15.37 -15.61 29.76
CA MET A 106 -14.26 -16.11 30.58
C MET A 106 -14.59 -16.04 32.09
N LEU A 107 -15.23 -14.97 32.55
CA LEU A 107 -15.68 -14.84 33.94
C LEU A 107 -16.77 -15.86 34.30
N ARG A 108 -17.71 -16.14 33.39
CA ARG A 108 -18.73 -17.19 33.59
C ARG A 108 -18.09 -18.57 33.68
N GLU A 109 -17.21 -18.91 32.75
CA GLU A 109 -16.48 -20.18 32.73
C GLU A 109 -15.62 -20.36 33.99
N ALA A 110 -14.92 -19.31 34.42
CA ALA A 110 -14.14 -19.32 35.65
C ALA A 110 -15.05 -19.49 36.90
N ALA A 111 -16.21 -18.84 36.94
CA ALA A 111 -17.16 -18.98 38.04
C ALA A 111 -17.79 -20.38 38.08
N GLU A 112 -18.10 -20.97 36.92
CA GLU A 112 -18.61 -22.34 36.80
C GLU A 112 -17.57 -23.36 37.22
N ALA A 113 -16.31 -23.20 36.78
CA ALA A 113 -15.19 -24.05 37.19
C ALA A 113 -14.94 -23.96 38.70
N ALA A 114 -14.88 -22.74 39.25
CA ALA A 114 -14.74 -22.54 40.71
C ALA A 114 -15.92 -23.17 41.48
N GLY A 115 -17.15 -23.03 40.96
CA GLY A 115 -18.33 -23.65 41.53
C GLY A 115 -18.29 -25.18 41.46
N ALA A 116 -17.75 -25.76 40.39
CA ALA A 116 -17.54 -27.19 40.25
C ALA A 116 -16.51 -27.72 41.25
N THR A 117 -15.34 -27.08 41.33
CA THR A 117 -14.31 -27.45 42.31
C THR A 117 -14.83 -27.37 43.74
N ARG A 118 -15.63 -26.34 44.07
CA ARG A 118 -16.25 -26.23 45.40
C ARG A 118 -17.23 -27.37 45.66
N ARG A 119 -18.12 -27.70 44.71
CA ARG A 119 -19.07 -28.81 44.84
C ARG A 119 -18.35 -30.15 44.99
N ASP A 120 -17.27 -30.36 44.25
CA ASP A 120 -16.47 -31.59 44.35
C ASP A 120 -15.78 -31.70 45.71
N ALA A 121 -15.25 -30.59 46.23
CA ALA A 121 -14.66 -30.52 47.56
C ALA A 121 -15.70 -30.74 48.67
N GLU A 122 -16.89 -30.13 48.57
CA GLU A 122 -18.01 -30.33 49.50
C GLU A 122 -18.49 -31.79 49.47
N ALA A 123 -18.61 -32.41 48.29
CA ALA A 123 -18.98 -33.81 48.17
C ALA A 123 -17.91 -34.75 48.73
N ALA A 124 -16.62 -34.43 48.55
CA ALA A 124 -15.54 -35.18 49.17
C ALA A 124 -15.55 -35.05 50.70
N ALA A 125 -15.80 -33.84 51.23
CA ALA A 125 -15.94 -33.61 52.66
C ALA A 125 -17.15 -34.36 53.24
N ALA A 126 -18.30 -34.33 52.57
CA ALA A 126 -19.50 -35.07 52.98
C ALA A 126 -19.24 -36.58 53.04
N ARG A 127 -18.58 -37.15 52.03
CA ARG A 127 -18.16 -38.57 52.04
C ARG A 127 -17.26 -38.90 53.24
N LYS A 128 -16.35 -38.00 53.60
CA LYS A 128 -15.46 -38.18 54.76
C LYS A 128 -16.21 -38.10 56.08
N VAL A 129 -17.23 -37.24 56.18
CA VAL A 129 -18.12 -37.17 57.34
C VAL A 129 -18.96 -38.45 57.47
N GLU A 130 -19.59 -38.92 56.39
CA GLU A 130 -20.32 -40.19 56.39
C GLU A 130 -19.42 -41.37 56.78
N GLU A 131 -18.21 -41.45 56.23
CA GLU A 131 -17.23 -42.49 56.58
C GLU A 131 -16.88 -42.44 58.08
N ALA A 132 -16.66 -41.25 58.63
CA ALA A 132 -16.38 -41.06 60.05
C ALA A 132 -17.59 -41.39 60.95
N GLU A 133 -18.81 -41.04 60.55
CA GLU A 133 -20.03 -41.40 61.27
C GLU A 133 -20.27 -42.91 61.24
N ARG A 134 -19.95 -43.57 60.13
CA ARG A 134 -20.06 -45.02 60.00
C ARG A 134 -19.10 -45.74 60.96
N VAL A 135 -17.85 -45.29 61.01
CA VAL A 135 -16.86 -45.80 61.97
C VAL A 135 -17.31 -45.55 63.41
N ARG A 136 -17.89 -44.38 63.71
CA ARG A 136 -18.44 -44.10 65.05
C ARG A 136 -19.59 -45.05 65.41
N ALA A 137 -20.51 -45.31 64.48
CA ALA A 137 -21.62 -46.23 64.70
C ALA A 137 -21.14 -47.67 64.93
N GLU A 138 -20.12 -48.13 64.20
CA GLU A 138 -19.49 -49.44 64.42
C GLU A 138 -18.84 -49.52 65.81
N VAL A 139 -18.16 -48.46 66.25
CA VAL A 139 -17.59 -48.38 67.61
C VAL A 139 -18.68 -48.39 68.68
N ASP A 140 -19.78 -47.66 68.46
CA ASP A 140 -20.90 -47.61 69.41
C ASP A 140 -21.65 -48.95 69.50
N GLU A 141 -21.81 -49.68 68.38
CA GLU A 141 -22.38 -51.03 68.36
C GLU A 141 -21.49 -52.03 69.10
N GLU A 142 -20.18 -52.02 68.87
CA GLU A 142 -19.25 -52.89 69.60
C GLU A 142 -19.19 -52.53 71.09
N ARG A 143 -19.22 -51.23 71.43
CA ARG A 143 -19.35 -50.77 72.82
C ARG A 143 -20.64 -51.27 73.47
N ALA A 144 -21.76 -51.21 72.77
CA ALA A 144 -23.05 -51.70 73.27
C ALA A 144 -23.07 -53.23 73.42
N ARG A 145 -22.40 -53.99 72.53
CA ARG A 145 -22.20 -55.44 72.70
C ARG A 145 -21.42 -55.77 73.94
N VAL A 146 -20.28 -55.10 74.15
CA VAL A 146 -19.44 -55.30 75.34
C VAL A 146 -20.21 -54.92 76.61
N GLU A 147 -20.98 -53.83 76.60
CA GLU A 147 -21.85 -53.45 77.72
C GLU A 147 -22.96 -54.47 77.98
N ALA A 148 -23.56 -55.07 76.93
CA ALA A 148 -24.58 -56.10 77.06
C ALA A 148 -24.00 -57.42 77.58
N GLU A 149 -22.84 -57.86 77.09
CA GLU A 149 -22.12 -59.03 77.59
C GLU A 149 -21.75 -58.84 79.06
N LEU A 150 -21.24 -57.66 79.43
CA LEU A 150 -20.97 -57.31 80.82
C LEU A 150 -22.24 -57.26 81.67
N ALA A 151 -23.36 -56.78 81.12
CA ALA A 151 -24.65 -56.78 81.81
C ALA A 151 -25.18 -58.22 82.03
N GLU A 152 -25.08 -59.09 81.03
CA GLU A 152 -25.44 -60.51 81.18
C GLU A 152 -24.53 -61.20 82.20
N GLU A 153 -23.23 -60.95 82.15
CA GLU A 153 -22.27 -61.52 83.08
C GLU A 153 -22.47 -60.99 84.51
N THR A 154 -22.74 -59.70 84.69
CA THR A 154 -23.11 -59.14 86.00
C THR A 154 -24.46 -59.66 86.50
N THR A 155 -25.42 -59.95 85.61
CA THR A 155 -26.71 -60.56 85.99
C THR A 155 -26.52 -62.02 86.39
N ARG A 156 -25.64 -62.75 85.69
CA ARG A 156 -25.27 -64.14 86.03
C ARG A 156 -24.56 -64.20 87.37
N VAL A 157 -23.54 -63.36 87.56
CA VAL A 157 -22.80 -63.23 88.82
C VAL A 157 -23.74 -62.79 89.94
N ARG A 158 -24.69 -61.88 89.68
CA ARG A 158 -25.69 -61.49 90.68
C ARG A 158 -26.67 -62.61 91.02
N ALA A 159 -27.11 -63.42 90.06
CA ALA A 159 -27.98 -64.57 90.31
C ALA A 159 -27.23 -65.68 91.07
N GLU A 160 -25.96 -65.90 90.76
CA GLU A 160 -25.05 -66.79 91.49
C GLU A 160 -24.83 -66.27 92.92
N LEU A 161 -24.55 -64.97 93.10
CA LEU A 161 -24.39 -64.31 94.39
C LEU A 161 -25.70 -64.23 95.19
N GLU A 162 -26.87 -64.10 94.57
CA GLU A 162 -28.17 -64.13 95.25
C GLU A 162 -28.51 -65.55 95.72
N ALA A 163 -28.19 -66.58 94.92
CA ALA A 163 -28.27 -67.99 95.33
C ALA A 163 -27.30 -68.29 96.49
N GLU A 164 -26.06 -67.81 96.40
CA GLU A 164 -25.07 -67.88 97.47
C GLU A 164 -25.45 -67.03 98.68
N ALA A 165 -26.11 -65.89 98.53
CA ALA A 165 -26.59 -65.05 99.64
C ALA A 165 -27.75 -65.70 100.39
N THR A 166 -28.62 -66.47 99.73
CA THR A 166 -29.60 -67.34 100.44
C THR A 166 -28.92 -68.42 101.26
N ALA A 167 -27.80 -68.98 100.78
CA ALA A 167 -27.00 -69.96 101.51
C ALA A 167 -26.12 -69.30 102.60
N ALA A 168 -25.63 -68.08 102.39
CA ALA A 168 -24.77 -67.34 103.30
C ALA A 168 -25.55 -66.60 104.40
N ARG A 169 -26.85 -66.31 104.22
CA ARG A 169 -27.72 -65.81 105.29
C ARG A 169 -27.79 -66.75 106.50
N GLU A 170 -27.47 -68.04 106.33
CA GLU A 170 -27.32 -69.01 107.42
C GLU A 170 -25.90 -69.02 108.05
N ALA A 171 -24.91 -68.35 107.45
CA ALA A 171 -23.49 -68.38 107.87
C ALA A 171 -22.91 -67.02 108.33
N ILE A 172 -23.63 -65.91 108.16
CA ILE A 172 -23.10 -64.52 108.24
C ILE A 172 -22.79 -63.96 109.65
N GLU A 173 -23.06 -64.66 110.77
CA GLU A 173 -22.77 -64.08 112.10
C GLU A 173 -21.26 -64.05 112.47
N THR A 174 -20.35 -64.51 111.60
CA THR A 174 -18.94 -64.71 111.99
C THR A 174 -17.84 -64.06 111.12
N ASP A 175 -18.11 -63.48 109.95
CA ASP A 175 -17.04 -63.17 108.96
C ASP A 175 -17.08 -61.76 108.31
N ARG A 176 -17.38 -60.72 109.10
CA ARG A 176 -17.62 -59.36 108.58
C ARG A 176 -16.35 -58.53 108.28
N THR A 177 -15.17 -58.99 108.69
CA THR A 177 -13.91 -58.25 108.54
C THR A 177 -13.11 -58.66 107.31
N ALA A 178 -13.19 -59.92 106.87
CA ALA A 178 -12.50 -60.42 105.68
C ALA A 178 -13.10 -59.87 104.35
N ALA A 179 -14.43 -59.67 104.31
CA ALA A 179 -15.11 -59.13 103.13
C ALA A 179 -14.79 -57.64 102.84
N ALA A 180 -14.42 -56.87 103.86
CA ALA A 180 -14.06 -55.45 103.70
C ALA A 180 -12.66 -55.26 103.10
N GLU A 181 -11.73 -56.19 103.33
CA GLU A 181 -10.39 -56.18 102.73
C GLU A 181 -10.45 -56.61 101.26
N ALA A 182 -11.22 -57.67 100.94
CA ALA A 182 -11.41 -58.13 99.56
C ALA A 182 -12.09 -57.09 98.65
N ALA A 183 -13.05 -56.32 99.18
CA ALA A 183 -13.69 -55.23 98.44
C ALA A 183 -12.73 -54.06 98.16
N ARG A 184 -11.74 -53.85 99.04
CA ARG A 184 -10.73 -52.79 98.89
C ARG A 184 -9.69 -53.17 97.83
N GLU A 185 -9.23 -54.43 97.83
CA GLU A 185 -8.36 -54.96 96.76
C GLU A 185 -9.04 -54.93 95.39
N ALA A 186 -10.33 -55.26 95.31
CA ALA A 186 -11.08 -55.19 94.04
C ALA A 186 -11.22 -53.75 93.51
N ALA A 187 -11.42 -52.77 94.39
CA ALA A 187 -11.46 -51.36 94.01
C ALA A 187 -10.10 -50.85 93.53
N GLU A 188 -9.01 -51.21 94.22
CA GLU A 188 -7.65 -50.87 93.81
C GLU A 188 -7.28 -51.52 92.47
N ALA A 189 -7.72 -52.76 92.22
CA ALA A 189 -7.55 -53.43 90.94
C ALA A 189 -8.34 -52.76 89.79
N ALA A 190 -9.57 -52.30 90.06
CA ALA A 190 -10.38 -51.58 89.08
C ALA A 190 -9.79 -50.19 88.74
N ASP A 191 -9.30 -49.47 89.74
CA ASP A 191 -8.61 -48.18 89.53
C ASP A 191 -7.31 -48.36 88.75
N ALA A 192 -6.55 -49.43 89.03
CA ALA A 192 -5.36 -49.78 88.27
C ALA A 192 -5.67 -50.12 86.80
N ALA A 193 -6.74 -50.87 86.54
CA ALA A 193 -7.19 -51.18 85.19
C ALA A 193 -7.65 -49.92 84.43
N ALA A 194 -8.40 -49.03 85.09
CA ALA A 194 -8.82 -47.76 84.50
C ALA A 194 -7.64 -46.81 84.24
N ALA A 195 -6.58 -46.87 85.04
CA ALA A 195 -5.34 -46.14 84.79
C ALA A 195 -4.59 -46.72 83.58
N ALA A 196 -4.52 -48.04 83.45
CA ALA A 196 -3.87 -48.71 82.32
C ALA A 196 -4.55 -48.37 80.98
N VAL A 197 -5.88 -48.44 80.91
CA VAL A 197 -6.64 -48.10 79.69
C VAL A 197 -6.46 -46.62 79.30
N ARG A 198 -6.40 -45.71 80.28
CA ARG A 198 -6.13 -44.29 80.01
C ARG A 198 -4.72 -44.07 79.46
N ALA A 199 -3.71 -44.74 80.02
CA ALA A 199 -2.34 -44.65 79.53
C ALA A 199 -2.22 -45.18 78.10
N GLU A 200 -2.88 -46.28 77.77
CA GLU A 200 -2.89 -46.85 76.42
C GLU A 200 -3.62 -45.93 75.42
N ALA A 201 -4.75 -45.34 75.81
CA ALA A 201 -5.46 -44.37 75.00
C ALA A 201 -4.63 -43.10 74.72
N ASP A 202 -3.92 -42.59 75.74
CA ASP A 202 -3.03 -41.43 75.61
C ASP A 202 -1.84 -41.73 74.67
N GLU A 203 -1.28 -42.94 74.73
CA GLU A 203 -0.21 -43.39 73.83
C GLU A 203 -0.67 -43.51 72.37
N VAL A 204 -1.87 -44.07 72.14
CA VAL A 204 -2.47 -44.13 70.80
C VAL A 204 -2.74 -42.72 70.27
N LEU A 205 -3.29 -41.82 71.09
CA LEU A 205 -3.54 -40.43 70.70
C LEU A 205 -2.25 -39.67 70.37
N ALA A 206 -1.19 -39.84 71.16
CA ALA A 206 0.12 -39.25 70.90
C ALA A 206 0.68 -39.74 69.55
N THR A 207 0.60 -41.05 69.29
CA THR A 207 1.07 -41.65 68.04
C THR A 207 0.31 -41.10 66.83
N ARG A 208 -1.03 -41.08 66.89
CA ARG A 208 -1.86 -40.57 65.79
C ARG A 208 -1.69 -39.07 65.55
N THR A 209 -1.43 -38.30 66.60
CA THR A 209 -1.15 -36.87 66.49
C THR A 209 0.18 -36.64 65.77
N ALA A 210 1.23 -37.38 66.12
CA ALA A 210 2.53 -37.30 65.44
C ALA A 210 2.43 -37.70 63.96
N GLU A 211 1.73 -38.80 63.64
CA GLU A 211 1.46 -39.22 62.26
C GLU A 211 0.73 -38.14 61.44
N ALA A 212 -0.28 -37.50 62.05
CA ALA A 212 -1.04 -36.44 61.40
C ALA A 212 -0.19 -35.17 61.17
N GLU A 213 0.67 -34.81 62.13
CA GLU A 213 1.59 -33.68 62.01
C GLU A 213 2.63 -33.90 60.91
N GLU A 214 3.19 -35.12 60.81
CA GLU A 214 4.12 -35.50 59.75
C GLU A 214 3.45 -35.45 58.37
N ALA A 215 2.24 -36.01 58.24
CA ALA A 215 1.48 -35.96 57.00
C ALA A 215 1.15 -34.50 56.59
N ALA A 216 0.77 -33.65 57.55
CA ALA A 216 0.51 -32.24 57.30
C ALA A 216 1.78 -31.47 56.87
N ALA A 217 2.93 -31.81 57.46
CA ALA A 217 4.22 -31.24 57.06
C ALA A 217 4.61 -31.67 55.64
N ALA A 218 4.41 -32.93 55.29
CA ALA A 218 4.67 -33.45 53.95
C ALA A 218 3.79 -32.77 52.88
N ILE A 219 2.51 -32.57 53.17
CA ILE A 219 1.58 -31.85 52.26
C ILE A 219 2.04 -30.41 52.05
N ARG A 220 2.44 -29.69 53.12
CA ARG A 220 2.95 -28.32 52.99
C ARG A 220 4.22 -28.25 52.16
N ALA A 221 5.18 -29.14 52.42
CA ALA A 221 6.42 -29.20 51.65
C ALA A 221 6.18 -29.49 50.17
N ALA A 222 5.26 -30.42 49.85
CA ALA A 222 4.88 -30.71 48.46
C ALA A 222 4.21 -29.51 47.78
N ALA A 223 3.31 -28.80 48.49
CA ALA A 223 2.66 -27.61 47.97
C ALA A 223 3.65 -26.46 47.73
N GLU A 224 4.63 -26.27 48.63
CA GLU A 224 5.69 -25.27 48.46
C GLU A 224 6.60 -25.58 47.27
N ALA A 225 6.99 -26.84 47.10
CA ALA A 225 7.77 -27.30 45.94
C ALA A 225 7.01 -27.05 44.62
N ALA A 226 5.75 -27.45 44.55
CA ALA A 226 4.90 -27.20 43.37
C ALA A 226 4.75 -25.70 43.09
N ALA A 227 4.60 -24.87 44.12
CA ALA A 227 4.52 -23.41 43.95
C ALA A 227 5.84 -22.80 43.42
N VAL A 228 6.99 -23.36 43.80
CA VAL A 228 8.30 -22.96 43.23
C VAL A 228 8.40 -23.35 41.77
N GLU A 229 8.03 -24.58 41.41
CA GLU A 229 8.06 -25.06 40.02
C GLU A 229 7.15 -24.22 39.11
N ILE A 230 5.93 -23.90 39.56
CA ILE A 230 5.00 -23.05 38.80
C ILE A 230 5.58 -21.65 38.57
N ARG A 231 6.23 -21.07 39.60
CA ARG A 231 6.88 -19.75 39.46
C ARG A 231 8.05 -19.80 38.49
N GLN A 232 8.90 -20.82 38.58
CA GLN A 232 10.02 -21.00 37.65
C GLN A 232 9.54 -21.15 36.21
N ALA A 233 8.53 -22.00 35.97
CA ALA A 233 7.94 -22.16 34.65
C ALA A 233 7.38 -20.82 34.10
N ALA A 234 6.69 -20.05 34.95
CA ALA A 234 6.18 -18.73 34.55
C ALA A 234 7.31 -17.72 34.25
N ASP A 235 8.39 -17.74 35.03
CA ASP A 235 9.56 -16.87 34.80
C ASP A 235 10.29 -17.25 33.51
N ASP A 236 10.44 -18.54 33.22
CA ASP A 236 11.02 -19.06 31.98
C ASP A 236 10.17 -18.72 30.76
N ASP A 237 8.85 -18.88 30.84
CA ASP A 237 7.91 -18.50 29.78
C ASP A 237 7.93 -16.98 29.51
N ALA A 238 8.01 -16.18 30.58
CA ALA A 238 8.13 -14.73 30.49
C ALA A 238 9.49 -14.29 29.92
N ALA A 239 10.57 -15.02 30.22
CA ALA A 239 11.88 -14.79 29.62
C ALA A 239 11.88 -15.17 28.13
N GLY A 240 11.31 -16.33 27.77
CA GLY A 240 11.15 -16.78 26.39
C GLY A 240 10.35 -15.79 25.53
N SER A 241 9.21 -15.33 26.04
CA SER A 241 8.34 -14.35 25.36
C SER A 241 9.02 -12.99 25.17
N ARG A 242 9.88 -12.58 26.11
CA ARG A 242 10.67 -11.35 25.96
C ARG A 242 11.76 -11.50 24.91
N ALA A 243 12.48 -12.62 24.91
CA ALA A 243 13.54 -12.89 23.93
C ALA A 243 12.99 -12.97 22.50
N THR A 244 11.84 -13.63 22.30
CA THR A 244 11.17 -13.66 20.98
C THR A 244 10.73 -12.26 20.56
N GLY A 245 10.09 -11.51 21.45
CA GLY A 245 9.67 -10.13 21.18
C GLY A 245 10.82 -9.18 20.87
N GLU A 246 11.97 -9.34 21.52
CA GLU A 246 13.19 -8.58 21.24
C GLU A 246 13.74 -8.93 19.85
N SER A 247 13.85 -10.22 19.52
CA SER A 247 14.31 -10.67 18.20
C SER A 247 13.40 -10.19 17.07
N GLU A 248 12.07 -10.20 17.25
CA GLU A 248 11.12 -9.69 16.27
C GLU A 248 11.25 -8.18 16.09
N ARG A 249 11.44 -7.43 17.19
CA ARG A 249 11.67 -5.97 17.12
C ARG A 249 12.95 -5.62 16.39
N GLU A 250 14.04 -6.34 16.65
CA GLU A 250 15.31 -6.16 15.95
C GLU A 250 15.15 -6.46 14.45
N ALA A 251 14.47 -7.56 14.10
CA ALA A 251 14.20 -7.91 12.71
C ALA A 251 13.38 -6.83 11.98
N LEU A 252 12.29 -6.36 12.59
CA LEU A 252 11.46 -5.28 12.05
C LEU A 252 12.24 -3.96 11.95
N GLN A 253 13.13 -3.68 12.90
CA GLN A 253 13.97 -2.48 12.87
C GLN A 253 14.99 -2.53 11.73
N GLU A 254 15.62 -3.68 11.50
CA GLU A 254 16.53 -3.88 10.36
C GLU A 254 15.79 -3.82 9.02
N GLU A 255 14.61 -4.42 8.92
CA GLU A 255 13.76 -4.31 7.74
C GLU A 255 13.36 -2.85 7.46
N GLY A 256 12.97 -2.10 8.49
CA GLY A 256 12.67 -0.68 8.39
C GLY A 256 13.86 0.15 7.90
N LYS A 257 15.07 -0.11 8.44
CA LYS A 257 16.30 0.53 7.96
C LYS A 257 16.59 0.21 6.50
N ALA A 258 16.41 -1.05 6.10
CA ALA A 258 16.62 -1.48 4.71
C ALA A 258 15.64 -0.80 3.74
N MET A 259 14.36 -0.70 4.11
CA MET A 259 13.32 -0.04 3.32
C MET A 259 13.61 1.46 3.14
N VAL A 260 14.03 2.15 4.21
CA VAL A 260 14.43 3.56 4.13
C VAL A 260 15.64 3.74 3.22
N ALA A 261 16.65 2.87 3.34
CA ALA A 261 17.83 2.92 2.48
C ALA A 261 17.46 2.69 1.01
N GLU A 262 16.54 1.77 0.72
CA GLU A 262 16.04 1.56 -0.64
C GLU A 262 15.29 2.78 -1.18
N ALA A 263 14.37 3.35 -0.39
CA ALA A 263 13.64 4.55 -0.77
C ALA A 263 14.59 5.72 -1.07
N GLN A 264 15.65 5.88 -0.27
CA GLN A 264 16.69 6.88 -0.53
C GLN A 264 17.42 6.64 -1.87
N ARG A 265 17.82 5.40 -2.17
CA ARG A 265 18.45 5.05 -3.46
C ARG A 265 17.52 5.28 -4.65
N VAL A 266 16.21 4.99 -4.51
CA VAL A 266 15.21 5.28 -5.55
C VAL A 266 15.11 6.80 -5.76
N ARG A 267 14.99 7.57 -4.68
CA ARG A 267 14.93 9.03 -4.73
C ARG A 267 16.17 9.63 -5.39
N GLU A 268 17.37 9.19 -5.01
CA GLU A 268 18.62 9.64 -5.62
C GLU A 268 18.66 9.36 -7.12
N ARG A 269 18.27 8.15 -7.54
CA ARG A 269 18.15 7.81 -8.96
C ARG A 269 17.17 8.70 -9.70
N MET A 270 15.99 8.95 -9.13
CA MET A 270 14.97 9.83 -9.72
C MET A 270 15.46 11.27 -9.84
N LEU A 271 16.10 11.81 -8.80
CA LEU A 271 16.65 13.17 -8.82
C LEU A 271 17.79 13.31 -9.83
N ALA A 272 18.67 12.30 -9.92
CA ALA A 272 19.72 12.26 -10.93
C ALA A 272 19.15 12.21 -12.35
N ASP A 273 18.11 11.40 -12.56
CA ASP A 273 17.44 11.30 -13.86
C ASP A 273 16.74 12.61 -14.25
N LEU A 274 16.02 13.23 -13.31
CA LEU A 274 15.36 14.50 -13.52
C LEU A 274 16.37 15.62 -13.80
N SER A 275 17.52 15.64 -13.12
CA SER A 275 18.62 16.56 -13.40
C SER A 275 19.18 16.37 -14.82
N ARG A 276 19.39 15.11 -15.25
CA ARG A 276 19.82 14.79 -16.62
C ARG A 276 18.80 15.24 -17.67
N ARG A 277 17.51 14.92 -17.49
CA ARG A 277 16.43 15.34 -18.39
C ARG A 277 16.32 16.86 -18.45
N ARG A 278 16.40 17.55 -17.30
CA ARG A 278 16.40 19.02 -17.26
C ARG A 278 17.56 19.63 -18.02
N LYS A 279 18.77 19.05 -17.88
CA LYS A 279 19.95 19.51 -18.64
C LYS A 279 19.75 19.30 -20.14
N ALA A 280 19.27 18.13 -20.56
CA ALA A 280 18.99 17.84 -21.97
C ALA A 280 17.94 18.79 -22.56
N ALA A 281 16.84 19.02 -21.85
CA ALA A 281 15.79 19.96 -22.26
C ALA A 281 16.32 21.40 -22.37
N ARG A 282 17.19 21.85 -21.45
CA ARG A 282 17.85 23.16 -21.55
C ARG A 282 18.73 23.26 -22.78
N VAL A 283 19.54 22.24 -23.08
CA VAL A 283 20.36 22.22 -24.29
C VAL A 283 19.50 22.31 -25.55
N GLN A 284 18.39 21.57 -25.60
CA GLN A 284 17.45 21.65 -26.73
C GLN A 284 16.83 23.05 -26.87
N LEU A 285 16.48 23.70 -25.76
CA LEU A 285 15.92 25.05 -25.78
C LEU A 285 16.93 26.07 -26.29
N GLU A 286 18.18 26.01 -25.84
CA GLU A 286 19.28 26.87 -26.34
C GLU A 286 19.53 26.64 -27.84
N GLN A 287 19.48 25.38 -28.31
CA GLN A 287 19.60 25.07 -29.74
C GLN A 287 18.45 25.66 -30.56
N LEU A 288 17.21 25.57 -30.05
CA LEU A 288 16.03 26.16 -30.71
C LEU A 288 16.11 27.69 -30.74
N GLN A 289 16.60 28.32 -29.67
CA GLN A 289 16.83 29.76 -29.63
C GLN A 289 17.88 30.18 -30.64
N ALA A 290 19.03 29.50 -30.68
CA ALA A 290 20.07 29.77 -31.68
C ALA A 290 19.57 29.56 -33.12
N ALA A 291 18.76 28.52 -33.38
CA ALA A 291 18.16 28.29 -34.68
C ALA A 291 17.16 29.40 -35.05
N ARG A 292 16.32 29.84 -34.11
CA ARG A 292 15.40 30.97 -34.28
C ARG A 292 16.16 32.26 -34.61
N ASP A 293 17.21 32.57 -33.88
CA ASP A 293 17.97 33.81 -34.09
C ASP A 293 18.65 33.82 -35.46
N ARG A 294 19.14 32.67 -35.91
CA ARG A 294 19.68 32.51 -37.28
C ARG A 294 18.61 32.66 -38.37
N LEU A 295 17.38 32.20 -38.12
CA LEU A 295 16.24 32.40 -39.02
C LEU A 295 15.80 33.87 -39.06
N LEU A 296 15.87 34.59 -37.94
CA LEU A 296 15.60 36.03 -37.92
C LEU A 296 16.67 36.80 -38.68
N GLU A 297 17.95 36.45 -38.53
CA GLU A 297 19.03 37.08 -39.28
C GLU A 297 18.90 36.85 -40.80
N SER A 298 18.54 35.63 -41.22
CA SER A 298 18.31 35.34 -42.64
C SER A 298 17.07 36.05 -43.18
N TYR A 299 16.00 36.16 -42.38
CA TYR A 299 14.81 36.93 -42.71
C TYR A 299 15.13 38.42 -42.91
N ASP A 300 15.90 39.02 -41.99
CA ASP A 300 16.34 40.42 -42.10
C ASP A 300 17.20 40.64 -43.35
N ALA A 301 18.08 39.70 -43.71
CA ALA A 301 18.87 39.78 -44.94
C ALA A 301 18.00 39.73 -46.21
N VAL A 302 16.98 38.87 -46.23
CA VAL A 302 15.99 38.81 -47.33
C VAL A 302 15.22 40.12 -47.42
N GLN A 303 14.76 40.68 -46.29
CA GLN A 303 14.08 41.98 -46.29
C GLN A 303 14.97 43.09 -46.86
N ARG A 304 16.22 43.21 -46.41
CA ARG A 304 17.15 44.22 -46.95
C ARG A 304 17.37 44.07 -48.46
N THR A 305 17.57 42.84 -48.92
CA THR A 305 17.76 42.55 -50.35
C THR A 305 16.51 42.92 -51.16
N LEU A 306 15.31 42.65 -50.61
CA LEU A 306 14.04 43.00 -51.23
C LEU A 306 13.81 44.52 -51.26
N ASP A 307 14.16 45.23 -50.19
CA ASP A 307 14.10 46.69 -50.13
C ASP A 307 15.08 47.34 -51.12
N GLU A 308 16.30 46.80 -51.24
CA GLU A 308 17.30 47.20 -52.23
C GLU A 308 16.81 46.97 -53.65
N ALA A 309 16.29 45.77 -53.95
CA ALA A 309 15.73 45.45 -55.26
C ALA A 309 14.54 46.35 -55.60
N THR A 310 13.66 46.60 -54.63
CA THR A 310 12.50 47.49 -54.79
C THR A 310 12.94 48.94 -55.03
N SER A 311 13.92 49.43 -54.27
CA SER A 311 14.51 50.77 -54.44
C SER A 311 15.22 50.93 -55.79
N GLY A 312 15.98 49.90 -56.20
CA GLY A 312 16.61 49.80 -57.51
C GLY A 312 15.60 49.85 -58.65
N LEU A 313 14.53 49.05 -58.57
CA LEU A 313 13.44 49.06 -59.57
C LEU A 313 12.72 50.42 -59.63
N ARG A 314 12.50 51.08 -58.49
CA ARG A 314 11.91 52.43 -58.46
C ARG A 314 12.78 53.49 -59.15
N ARG A 315 14.11 53.35 -59.14
CA ARG A 315 15.04 54.25 -59.85
C ARG A 315 15.26 53.88 -61.31
N ALA A 316 15.33 52.58 -61.60
CA ALA A 316 15.64 52.06 -62.93
C ALA A 316 14.68 52.53 -64.01
N LEU A 317 13.37 52.64 -63.71
CA LEU A 317 12.39 53.09 -64.70
C LEU A 317 12.56 54.59 -65.05
N PRO A 318 12.66 55.53 -64.09
CA PRO A 318 13.07 56.91 -64.36
C PRO A 318 14.41 57.02 -65.10
N ASP A 319 15.43 56.28 -64.67
CA ASP A 319 16.77 56.35 -65.28
C ASP A 319 16.75 55.83 -66.73
N ALA A 320 16.04 54.73 -66.99
CA ALA A 320 15.86 54.21 -68.34
C ALA A 320 15.07 55.17 -69.23
N ARG A 321 14.07 55.88 -68.68
CA ARG A 321 13.35 56.94 -69.42
C ARG A 321 14.27 58.12 -69.74
N ALA A 322 15.04 58.61 -68.78
CA ALA A 322 15.99 59.69 -69.00
C ALA A 322 17.08 59.31 -70.02
N ALA A 323 17.58 58.07 -69.97
CA ALA A 323 18.53 57.55 -70.93
C ALA A 323 17.93 57.39 -72.33
N ALA A 324 16.68 56.91 -72.43
CA ALA A 324 15.94 56.82 -73.68
C ALA A 324 15.66 58.21 -74.27
N ASP A 325 15.27 59.19 -73.46
CA ASP A 325 15.08 60.58 -73.88
C ASP A 325 16.40 61.20 -74.35
N SER A 326 17.51 60.93 -73.66
CA SER A 326 18.84 61.37 -74.08
C SER A 326 19.30 60.70 -75.38
N ALA A 327 18.96 59.44 -75.60
CA ALA A 327 19.19 58.74 -76.87
C ALA A 327 18.31 59.31 -77.99
N ARG A 328 17.04 59.60 -77.73
CA ARG A 328 16.14 60.28 -78.67
C ARG A 328 16.69 61.64 -79.06
N ILE A 329 17.08 62.48 -78.10
CA ILE A 329 17.67 63.81 -78.37
C ILE A 329 18.93 63.68 -79.23
N ARG A 330 19.78 62.67 -78.97
CA ARG A 330 20.97 62.42 -79.81
C ARG A 330 20.60 62.09 -81.26
N VAL A 331 19.60 61.23 -81.48
CA VAL A 331 19.10 60.89 -82.82
C VAL A 331 18.40 62.08 -83.49
N GLU A 332 17.61 62.87 -82.77
CA GLU A 332 16.98 64.09 -83.29
C GLU A 332 18.00 65.20 -83.62
N ALA A 333 19.18 65.18 -82.98
CA ALA A 333 20.27 66.11 -83.25
C ALA A 333 21.18 65.63 -84.39
N GLU A 334 21.04 64.39 -84.88
CA GLU A 334 21.69 63.96 -86.11
C GLU A 334 21.04 64.71 -87.28
N PRO A 335 21.82 65.35 -88.17
CA PRO A 335 21.26 66.04 -89.32
C PRO A 335 20.57 65.02 -90.24
N ASP A 336 19.37 65.34 -90.72
CA ASP A 336 18.63 64.49 -91.66
C ASP A 336 19.52 64.12 -92.85
N THR A 337 19.71 62.81 -93.08
CA THR A 337 20.46 62.32 -94.23
C THR A 337 19.81 62.83 -95.50
N THR A 338 20.57 63.57 -96.31
CA THR A 338 20.05 64.11 -97.56
C THR A 338 19.78 62.97 -98.56
N VAL A 339 18.85 63.19 -99.50
CA VAL A 339 18.46 62.16 -100.49
C VAL A 339 19.67 61.67 -101.29
N ASP A 340 20.60 62.57 -101.64
CA ASP A 340 21.82 62.23 -102.37
C ASP A 340 22.79 61.35 -101.55
N GLU A 341 22.87 61.56 -100.23
CA GLU A 341 23.69 60.74 -99.33
C GLU A 341 23.08 59.35 -99.10
N LEU A 342 21.75 59.25 -99.05
CA LEU A 342 21.02 57.98 -99.00
C LEU A 342 21.21 57.18 -100.30
N GLU A 343 21.16 57.82 -101.46
CA GLU A 343 21.44 57.17 -102.74
C GLU A 343 22.90 56.69 -102.83
N ALA A 344 23.86 57.46 -102.31
CA ALA A 344 25.26 57.05 -102.22
C ALA A 344 25.50 55.87 -101.27
N GLN A 345 24.80 55.82 -100.13
CA GLN A 345 24.88 54.69 -99.18
C GLN A 345 24.22 53.43 -99.74
N ILE A 346 23.10 53.56 -100.46
CA ILE A 346 22.45 52.45 -101.17
C ILE A 346 23.37 51.92 -102.28
N ALA A 347 24.07 52.81 -103.01
CA ALA A 347 25.07 52.42 -104.00
C ALA A 347 26.26 51.68 -103.37
N ALA A 348 26.81 52.20 -102.25
CA ALA A 348 27.92 51.57 -101.53
C ALA A 348 27.54 50.19 -100.93
N ALA A 349 26.33 50.05 -100.42
CA ALA A 349 25.81 48.77 -99.93
C ALA A 349 25.57 47.76 -101.07
N ARG A 350 25.19 48.24 -102.26
CA ARG A 350 25.05 47.43 -103.48
C ARG A 350 26.41 46.96 -104.01
N ASP A 351 27.44 47.81 -103.95
CA ASP A 351 28.83 47.45 -104.31
C ASP A 351 29.48 46.50 -103.29
N ALA A 352 29.12 46.61 -102.02
CA ALA A 352 29.56 45.71 -100.95
C ALA A 352 28.75 44.40 -100.85
N GLY A 353 27.77 44.17 -101.74
CA GLY A 353 26.98 42.94 -101.80
C GLY A 353 26.03 42.74 -100.61
N LEU A 354 25.69 43.80 -99.88
CA LEU A 354 24.75 43.74 -98.75
C LEU A 354 23.30 43.73 -99.28
N PRO A 355 22.45 42.80 -98.82
CA PRO A 355 21.06 42.72 -99.26
C PRO A 355 20.29 43.95 -98.77
N LEU A 356 19.78 44.74 -99.71
CA LEU A 356 19.05 45.99 -99.43
C LEU A 356 17.59 45.78 -99.02
N VAL A 357 17.10 44.54 -99.13
CA VAL A 357 15.82 44.06 -98.59
C VAL A 357 16.07 42.64 -98.10
N ALA A 358 15.67 42.32 -96.87
CA ALA A 358 15.78 40.98 -96.33
C ALA A 358 15.00 40.00 -97.21
N ALA A 359 15.67 38.97 -97.74
CA ALA A 359 15.00 37.81 -98.30
C ALA A 359 14.37 37.02 -97.14
N ASP A 360 13.05 36.86 -97.17
CA ASP A 360 12.36 35.86 -96.35
C ASP A 360 12.96 34.48 -96.62
N GLY A 361 13.43 33.78 -95.59
CA GLY A 361 13.93 32.40 -95.74
C GLY A 361 14.65 31.83 -94.52
N ASP A 362 13.95 30.94 -93.81
CA ASP A 362 14.39 29.79 -93.01
C ASP A 362 15.72 29.83 -92.23
N ALA A 363 15.57 29.81 -90.90
CA ALA A 363 16.57 29.22 -90.01
C ALA A 363 15.86 28.22 -89.08
N THR A 364 15.67 27.01 -89.59
CA THR A 364 15.54 25.79 -88.80
C THR A 364 16.75 25.66 -87.87
N GLY A 365 16.46 25.34 -86.60
CA GLY A 365 17.45 25.31 -85.53
C GLY A 365 18.44 24.15 -85.66
N ALA A 366 19.72 24.48 -85.49
CA ALA A 366 20.74 23.53 -85.09
C ALA A 366 20.83 23.52 -83.56
N ALA A 367 20.42 22.40 -82.96
CA ALA A 367 20.67 22.06 -81.57
C ALA A 367 22.11 21.53 -81.42
N ALA A 368 22.83 21.98 -80.39
CA ALA A 368 23.97 21.25 -79.82
C ALA A 368 24.33 21.76 -78.41
N ALA A 369 24.31 20.81 -77.47
CA ALA A 369 24.90 20.75 -76.13
C ALA A 369 24.29 21.60 -75.00
#